data_AF-A0A957PJF4-F1
#
_entry.id   AF-A0A957PJF4-F1
#
_cell.length_a   1.000
_cell.length_b   1.000
_cell.length_c   1.000
_cell.angle_alpha   90.00
_cell.angle_beta   90.00
_cell.angle_gamma   90.00
#
_symmetry.space_group_name_H-M   'P 1'
#
loop_
_entity.id
_entity.type
_entity.pdbx_description
1 polymer ?
#
loop_
_entity_poly.entity_id
_entity_poly.type
_entity_poly.pdbx_seq_one_letter_code
_entity_poly.pdbx_strand_id
1 'polypeptide(L)'
;LPDEANRHRFPANRVWELIGLCLAACGLDDGQAAQQLLQQLLELSHIYHWPSNYAIALPFAAVMADNANQPERATELLGLAYHHALSPKGWLHCWPLLARLQTKLKSGLGHAIFEVAWARGTALDLEATAETLLAELKAVHPPKTIVGS
;
A
#
# COMPACT_ATOMS: atom_id res chain seq x y z
N LEU A 1 18.28 -24.25 -16.51
CA LEU A 1 19.13 -23.87 -15.36
C LEU A 1 18.82 -22.42 -15.03
N PRO A 2 18.08 -22.11 -13.96
CA PRO A 2 17.84 -20.72 -13.60
C PRO A 2 19.12 -20.17 -12.96
N ASP A 3 19.49 -19.00 -13.45
CA ASP A 3 20.71 -18.26 -13.19
C ASP A 3 20.94 -18.02 -11.68
N GLU A 4 22.00 -18.62 -11.13
CA GLU A 4 22.41 -18.48 -9.72
C GLU A 4 22.94 -17.06 -9.40
N ALA A 5 23.14 -16.21 -10.41
CA ALA A 5 23.70 -14.87 -10.24
C ALA A 5 22.79 -13.88 -9.51
N ASN A 6 21.50 -14.18 -9.33
CA ASN A 6 20.54 -13.22 -8.77
C ASN A 6 20.20 -13.42 -7.28
N ARG A 7 20.83 -14.40 -6.61
CA ARG A 7 20.53 -14.76 -5.20
C ARG A 7 21.15 -13.84 -4.14
N HIS A 8 21.88 -12.79 -4.55
CA HIS A 8 22.62 -11.93 -3.62
C HIS A 8 22.17 -10.45 -3.61
N ARG A 9 21.01 -10.11 -4.21
CA ARG A 9 20.39 -8.81 -3.93
C ARG A 9 19.75 -8.90 -2.55
N PHE A 10 20.35 -8.23 -1.56
CA PHE A 10 19.76 -8.14 -0.21
C PHE A 10 18.26 -7.87 -0.31
N PRO A 11 17.39 -8.62 0.38
CA PRO A 11 15.94 -8.48 0.26
C PRO A 11 15.47 -7.03 0.54
N ALA A 12 16.22 -6.28 1.35
CA ALA A 12 16.01 -4.85 1.56
C ALA A 12 16.13 -3.99 0.29
N ASN A 13 17.08 -4.29 -0.61
CA ASN A 13 17.22 -3.55 -1.88
C ASN A 13 16.02 -3.77 -2.80
N ARG A 14 15.44 -4.99 -2.75
CA ARG A 14 14.22 -5.31 -3.50
C ARG A 14 13.00 -4.57 -2.93
N VAL A 15 12.89 -4.44 -1.60
CA VAL A 15 11.83 -3.64 -0.97
C VAL A 15 11.89 -2.19 -1.43
N TRP A 16 13.07 -1.55 -1.38
CA TRP A 16 13.20 -0.15 -1.81
C TRP A 16 12.89 0.07 -3.28
N GLU A 17 13.28 -0.88 -4.13
CA GLU A 17 12.89 -0.90 -5.54
C GLU A 17 11.36 -1.00 -5.70
N LEU A 18 10.71 -1.92 -4.98
CA LEU A 18 9.25 -2.08 -5.02
C LEU A 18 8.52 -0.81 -4.54
N ILE A 19 9.02 -0.14 -3.50
CA ILE A 19 8.48 1.14 -3.02
C ILE A 19 8.57 2.21 -4.11
N GLY A 20 9.75 2.35 -4.74
CA GLY A 20 9.95 3.32 -5.83
C GLY A 20 9.07 3.04 -7.04
N LEU A 21 8.89 1.76 -7.40
CA LEU A 21 8.01 1.35 -8.49
C LEU A 21 6.53 1.56 -8.15
N CYS A 22 6.09 1.29 -6.91
CA CYS A 22 4.72 1.60 -6.45
C CYS A 22 4.45 3.10 -6.55
N LEU A 23 5.39 3.93 -6.10
CA LEU A 23 5.30 5.39 -6.19
C LEU A 23 5.10 5.85 -7.64
N ALA A 24 5.91 5.31 -8.56
CA ALA A 24 5.80 5.62 -9.98
C ALA A 24 4.47 5.15 -10.58
N ALA A 25 4.06 3.91 -10.31
CA ALA A 25 2.80 3.34 -10.81
C ALA A 25 1.59 4.14 -10.33
N CYS A 26 1.52 4.49 -9.03
CA CYS A 26 0.47 5.35 -8.49
C CYS A 26 0.51 6.76 -9.11
N GLY A 27 1.68 7.32 -9.36
CA GLY A 27 1.83 8.63 -10.00
C GLY A 27 1.43 8.66 -11.48
N LEU A 28 1.53 7.53 -12.16
CA LEU A 28 1.12 7.32 -13.55
C LEU A 28 -0.31 6.80 -13.70
N ASP A 29 -1.02 6.60 -12.59
CA ASP A 29 -2.36 5.99 -12.54
C ASP A 29 -2.41 4.56 -13.16
N ASP A 30 -1.28 3.85 -13.14
CA ASP A 30 -1.19 2.45 -13.57
C ASP A 30 -1.64 1.52 -12.43
N GLY A 31 -2.96 1.39 -12.28
CA GLY A 31 -3.58 0.60 -11.23
C GLY A 31 -3.17 -0.87 -11.23
N GLN A 32 -2.98 -1.48 -12.41
CA GLN A 32 -2.59 -2.88 -12.53
C GLN A 32 -1.15 -3.09 -12.03
N ALA A 33 -0.21 -2.25 -12.47
CA ALA A 33 1.17 -2.33 -11.99
C ALA A 33 1.26 -2.03 -10.49
N ALA A 34 0.58 -0.98 -10.02
CA ALA A 34 0.54 -0.63 -8.60
C ALA A 34 0.06 -1.80 -7.74
N GLN A 35 -0.97 -2.51 -8.18
CA GLN A 35 -1.50 -3.68 -7.49
C GLN A 35 -0.48 -4.81 -7.35
N GLN A 36 0.16 -5.19 -8.47
CA GLN A 36 1.12 -6.29 -8.48
C GLN A 36 2.37 -5.96 -7.67
N LEU A 37 2.82 -4.71 -7.72
CA LEU A 37 3.99 -4.24 -6.97
C LEU A 37 3.70 -4.14 -5.48
N LEU A 38 2.52 -3.64 -5.10
CA LEU A 38 2.08 -3.57 -3.70
C LEU A 38 1.92 -4.96 -3.09
N GLN A 39 1.36 -5.91 -3.84
CA GLN A 39 1.29 -7.31 -3.41
C GLN A 39 2.69 -7.85 -3.12
N GLN A 40 3.65 -7.71 -4.04
CA GLN A 40 5.03 -8.16 -3.84
C GLN A 40 5.69 -7.49 -2.62
N LEU A 41 5.45 -6.18 -2.43
CA LEU A 41 5.98 -5.44 -1.28
C LEU A 41 5.46 -6.02 0.05
N LEU A 42 4.15 -6.26 0.13
CA LEU A 42 3.52 -6.81 1.34
C LEU A 42 3.92 -8.27 1.57
N GLU A 43 3.99 -9.10 0.52
CA GLU A 43 4.48 -10.50 0.63
C GLU A 43 5.90 -10.56 1.19
N LEU A 44 6.80 -9.76 0.61
CA LEU A 44 8.20 -9.73 1.05
C LEU A 44 8.31 -9.22 2.49
N SER A 45 7.55 -8.18 2.82
CA SER A 45 7.54 -7.62 4.17
C SER A 45 6.97 -8.59 5.21
N HIS A 46 6.00 -9.41 4.82
CA HIS A 46 5.42 -10.46 5.65
C HIS A 46 6.42 -11.61 5.89
N ILE A 47 7.08 -12.10 4.83
CA ILE A 47 8.09 -13.17 4.95
C ILE A 47 9.23 -12.78 5.90
N TYR A 48 9.65 -11.52 5.88
CA TYR A 48 10.79 -11.03 6.67
C TYR A 48 10.39 -10.29 7.96
N HIS A 49 9.10 -10.25 8.31
CA HIS A 49 8.57 -9.56 9.50
C HIS A 49 9.05 -8.10 9.61
N TRP A 50 8.85 -7.32 8.56
CA TRP A 50 9.24 -5.91 8.50
C TRP A 50 8.05 -4.96 8.62
N PRO A 51 7.58 -4.66 9.85
CA PRO A 51 6.35 -3.90 10.07
C PRO A 51 6.46 -2.44 9.60
N SER A 52 7.66 -1.87 9.50
CA SER A 52 7.85 -0.53 8.91
C SER A 52 7.42 -0.47 7.45
N ASN A 53 7.56 -1.57 6.70
CA ASN A 53 7.19 -1.61 5.30
C ASN A 53 5.68 -1.71 5.11
N TYR A 54 4.95 -2.29 6.07
CA TYR A 54 3.49 -2.21 6.09
C TYR A 54 3.03 -0.76 6.16
N ALA A 55 3.63 0.04 7.05
CA ALA A 55 3.31 1.47 7.17
C ALA A 55 3.61 2.24 5.87
N ILE A 56 4.70 1.90 5.16
CA ILE A 56 5.04 2.48 3.86
C ILE A 56 4.08 2.02 2.76
N ALA A 57 3.49 0.83 2.86
CA ALA A 57 2.57 0.28 1.88
C ALA A 57 1.18 0.94 1.90
N LEU A 58 0.73 1.41 3.07
CA LEU A 58 -0.63 1.94 3.27
C LEU A 58 -1.02 3.11 2.35
N PRO A 59 -0.17 4.11 2.07
CA PRO A 59 -0.55 5.20 1.17
C PRO A 59 -0.76 4.74 -0.27
N PHE A 60 0.00 3.74 -0.74
CA PHE A 60 -0.25 3.12 -2.05
C PHE A 60 -1.63 2.43 -2.07
N ALA A 61 -1.93 1.66 -1.02
CA ALA A 61 -3.23 1.03 -0.86
C ALA A 61 -4.38 2.05 -0.82
N ALA A 62 -4.17 3.21 -0.19
CA ALA A 62 -5.17 4.28 -0.13
C ALA A 62 -5.47 4.89 -1.51
N VAL A 63 -4.44 5.13 -2.33
CA VAL A 63 -4.60 5.59 -3.72
C VAL A 63 -5.43 4.57 -4.51
N MET A 64 -5.11 3.29 -4.36
CA MET A 64 -5.85 2.22 -5.04
C MET A 64 -7.31 2.11 -4.58
N ALA A 65 -7.56 2.25 -3.28
CA ALA A 65 -8.93 2.25 -2.73
C ALA A 65 -9.75 3.43 -3.29
N ASP A 66 -9.17 4.62 -3.41
CA ASP A 66 -9.82 5.78 -4.04
C ASP A 66 -10.12 5.52 -5.51
N ASN A 67 -9.16 4.97 -6.27
CA ASN A 67 -9.36 4.57 -7.66
C ASN A 67 -10.44 3.48 -7.82
N ALA A 68 -10.63 2.64 -6.81
CA ALA A 68 -11.69 1.63 -6.74
C ALA A 68 -13.05 2.19 -6.24
N ASN A 69 -13.21 3.52 -6.14
CA ASN A 69 -14.39 4.20 -5.60
C ASN A 69 -14.73 3.79 -4.15
N GLN A 70 -13.71 3.57 -3.32
CA GLN A 70 -13.86 3.28 -1.88
C GLN A 70 -13.27 4.41 -1.02
N PRO A 71 -13.86 5.62 -1.04
CA PRO A 71 -13.27 6.81 -0.41
C PRO A 71 -13.15 6.71 1.11
N GLU A 72 -14.08 6.05 1.80
CA GLU A 72 -13.97 5.82 3.25
C GLU A 72 -12.78 4.91 3.58
N ARG A 73 -12.60 3.81 2.83
CA ARG A 73 -11.47 2.89 3.00
C ARG A 73 -10.14 3.58 2.72
N ALA A 74 -10.07 4.38 1.67
CA ALA A 74 -8.89 5.20 1.37
C ALA A 74 -8.57 6.17 2.53
N THR A 75 -9.60 6.77 3.13
CA THR A 75 -9.45 7.67 4.28
C THR A 75 -8.93 6.95 5.51
N GLU A 76 -9.44 5.75 5.81
CA GLU A 76 -8.97 4.93 6.92
C GLU A 76 -7.49 4.54 6.77
N LEU A 77 -7.10 4.10 5.57
CA LEU A 77 -5.72 3.71 5.26
C LEU A 77 -4.75 4.89 5.37
N LEU A 78 -5.15 6.07 4.92
CA LEU A 78 -4.37 7.30 5.15
C LEU A 78 -4.32 7.67 6.63
N GLY A 79 -5.44 7.60 7.35
CA GLY A 79 -5.50 7.89 8.78
C GLY A 79 -4.49 7.06 9.56
N LEU A 80 -4.45 5.75 9.28
CA LEU A 80 -3.47 4.83 9.83
C LEU A 80 -2.03 5.22 9.42
N ALA A 81 -1.77 5.46 8.13
CA ALA A 81 -0.45 5.82 7.64
C ALA A 81 0.09 7.11 8.26
N TYR A 82 -0.74 8.12 8.50
CA TYR A 82 -0.31 9.40 9.07
C TYR A 82 -0.07 9.35 10.59
N HIS A 83 -0.71 8.43 11.31
CA HIS A 83 -0.67 8.40 12.79
C HIS A 83 0.17 7.26 13.37
N HIS A 84 0.41 6.20 12.60
CA HIS A 84 1.15 5.06 13.12
C HIS A 84 2.61 5.39 13.40
N ALA A 85 3.14 4.94 14.55
CA ALA A 85 4.49 5.29 15.02
C ALA A 85 5.62 4.79 14.09
N LEU A 86 5.39 3.70 13.35
CA LEU A 86 6.34 3.13 12.39
C LEU A 86 6.31 3.80 11.01
N SER A 87 5.35 4.68 10.75
CA SER A 87 5.34 5.45 9.51
C SER A 87 6.55 6.38 9.50
N PRO A 88 7.38 6.37 8.43
CA PRO A 88 8.49 7.29 8.37
C PRO A 88 7.95 8.72 8.47
N LYS A 89 8.58 9.57 9.29
CA LYS A 89 8.11 10.95 9.47
C LYS A 89 8.60 11.78 8.28
N GLY A 90 7.71 12.60 7.71
CA GLY A 90 8.08 13.54 6.64
C GLY A 90 7.88 13.03 5.21
N TRP A 91 8.10 11.75 4.90
CA TRP A 91 8.00 11.29 3.49
C TRP A 91 6.59 11.41 2.91
N LEU A 92 5.54 11.19 3.72
CA LEU A 92 4.15 11.37 3.29
C LEU A 92 3.89 12.80 2.81
N HIS A 93 4.48 13.79 3.50
CA HIS A 93 4.37 15.20 3.15
C HIS A 93 5.19 15.56 1.90
N CYS A 94 6.22 14.77 1.57
CA CYS A 94 7.02 14.95 0.36
C CYS A 94 6.32 14.43 -0.90
N TRP A 95 5.20 13.72 -0.79
CA TRP A 95 4.47 13.18 -1.93
C TRP A 95 3.19 13.98 -2.21
N PRO A 96 3.18 14.91 -3.20
CA PRO A 96 2.04 15.80 -3.45
C PRO A 96 0.75 15.07 -3.80
N LEU A 97 0.85 13.84 -4.31
CA LEU A 97 -0.31 12.99 -4.61
C LEU A 97 -1.14 12.74 -3.34
N LEU A 98 -0.50 12.48 -2.19
CA LEU A 98 -1.22 12.20 -0.95
C LEU A 98 -1.95 13.42 -0.39
N ALA A 99 -1.34 14.60 -0.50
CA ALA A 99 -2.01 15.86 -0.10
C ALA A 99 -3.26 16.14 -0.98
N ARG A 100 -3.15 15.88 -2.29
CA ARG A 100 -4.28 15.98 -3.22
C ARG A 100 -5.36 14.95 -2.91
N LEU A 101 -4.96 13.70 -2.65
CA LEU A 101 -5.86 12.62 -2.27
C LEU A 101 -6.62 12.96 -0.99
N GLN A 102 -5.94 13.37 0.08
CA GLN A 102 -6.60 13.75 1.33
C GLN A 102 -7.60 14.89 1.13
N THR A 103 -7.24 15.90 0.34
CA THR A 103 -8.14 17.02 0.01
C THR A 103 -9.37 16.54 -0.77
N LYS A 104 -9.17 15.67 -1.77
CA LYS A 104 -10.24 15.04 -2.57
C LYS A 104 -11.18 14.21 -1.68
N LEU A 105 -10.64 13.40 -0.79
CA LEU A 105 -11.43 12.57 0.13
C LEU A 105 -12.24 13.42 1.09
N LYS A 106 -11.63 14.47 1.66
CA LYS A 106 -12.31 15.38 2.59
C LYS A 106 -13.44 16.17 1.92
N SER A 107 -13.25 16.62 0.67
CA SER A 107 -14.32 17.30 -0.06
C SER A 107 -15.40 16.34 -0.54
N GLY A 108 -15.03 15.15 -1.03
CA GLY A 108 -15.95 14.16 -1.59
C GLY A 108 -16.84 13.48 -0.56
N LEU A 109 -16.30 13.12 0.61
CA LEU A 109 -17.07 12.53 1.71
C LEU A 109 -17.84 13.59 2.52
N GLY A 110 -17.40 14.85 2.47
CA GLY A 110 -17.81 15.87 3.42
C GLY A 110 -17.14 15.68 4.79
N HIS A 111 -17.11 16.76 5.55
CA HIS A 111 -16.29 16.83 6.76
C HIS A 111 -16.64 15.74 7.80
N ALA A 112 -17.92 15.56 8.13
CA ALA A 112 -18.32 14.63 9.19
C ALA A 112 -17.95 13.17 8.87
N ILE A 113 -18.21 12.71 7.64
CA ILE A 113 -17.90 11.33 7.22
C ILE A 113 -16.38 11.14 7.15
N PHE A 114 -15.66 12.13 6.62
CA PHE A 114 -14.20 12.11 6.59
C PHE A 114 -13.60 11.97 8.00
N GLU A 115 -14.02 12.79 8.97
CA GLU A 115 -13.48 12.72 10.34
C GLU A 115 -13.77 11.37 11.01
N VAL A 116 -14.96 10.80 10.80
CA VAL A 116 -15.30 9.47 11.34
C VAL A 116 -14.41 8.39 10.71
N ALA A 117 -14.29 8.36 9.38
CA ALA A 117 -13.43 7.38 8.69
C ALA A 117 -11.96 7.56 9.07
N TRP A 118 -11.49 8.80 9.19
CA TRP A 118 -10.14 9.11 9.62
C TRP A 118 -9.86 8.59 11.03
N ALA A 119 -10.77 8.87 11.98
CA ALA A 119 -10.68 8.38 13.35
C ALA A 119 -10.67 6.85 13.42
N ARG A 120 -11.52 6.16 12.64
CA ARG A 120 -11.48 4.69 12.51
C ARG A 120 -10.09 4.23 12.03
N GLY A 121 -9.55 4.88 11.00
CA GLY A 121 -8.21 4.61 10.48
C GLY A 121 -7.12 4.70 11.55
N THR A 122 -7.15 5.74 12.39
CA THR A 122 -6.16 5.90 13.47
C THR A 122 -6.20 4.83 14.55
N ALA A 123 -7.31 4.10 14.66
CA ALA A 123 -7.52 3.03 15.63
C ALA A 123 -7.26 1.62 15.04
N LEU A 124 -6.95 1.52 13.75
CA LEU A 124 -6.66 0.24 13.10
C LEU A 124 -5.32 -0.33 13.57
N ASP A 125 -5.24 -1.66 13.65
CA ASP A 125 -3.99 -2.37 13.82
C ASP A 125 -3.23 -2.46 12.50
N LEU A 126 -1.94 -2.10 12.51
CA LEU A 126 -1.14 -2.04 11.28
C LEU A 126 -0.94 -3.40 10.64
N GLU A 127 -0.58 -4.41 11.43
CA GLU A 127 -0.23 -5.73 10.92
C GLU A 127 -1.47 -6.45 10.40
N ALA A 128 -2.56 -6.45 11.16
CA ALA A 128 -3.84 -7.02 10.73
C ALA A 128 -4.38 -6.32 9.47
N THR A 129 -4.22 -4.99 9.37
CA THR A 129 -4.61 -4.25 8.17
C THR A 129 -3.77 -4.66 6.96
N ALA A 130 -2.44 -4.79 7.13
CA ALA A 130 -1.53 -5.20 6.06
C ALA A 130 -1.77 -6.64 5.60
N GLU A 131 -2.06 -7.56 6.52
CA GLU A 131 -2.43 -8.94 6.20
C GLU A 131 -3.75 -9.02 5.43
N THR A 132 -4.74 -8.23 5.85
CA THR A 132 -6.03 -8.13 5.14
C THR A 132 -5.83 -7.61 3.72
N LEU A 133 -5.07 -6.53 3.55
CA LEU A 133 -4.72 -5.99 2.23
C LEU A 133 -4.00 -7.03 1.38
N LEU A 134 -3.05 -7.76 1.96
CA LEU A 134 -2.32 -8.80 1.22
C LEU A 134 -3.26 -9.92 0.74
N ALA A 135 -4.21 -10.35 1.56
CA ALA A 135 -5.20 -11.35 1.19
C ALA A 135 -6.12 -10.84 0.06
N GLU A 136 -6.59 -9.61 0.13
CA GLU A 136 -7.41 -8.96 -0.92
C GLU A 136 -6.66 -8.89 -2.26
N LEU A 137 -5.39 -8.48 -2.23
CA LEU A 137 -4.56 -8.37 -3.44
C LEU A 137 -4.34 -9.73 -4.12
N LYS A 138 -4.12 -10.79 -3.33
CA LYS A 138 -3.99 -12.17 -3.82
C LYS A 138 -5.28 -12.71 -4.42
N ALA A 139 -6.44 -12.32 -3.88
CA ALA A 139 -7.73 -12.77 -4.39
C ALA A 139 -8.01 -12.22 -5.81
N VAL A 140 -7.51 -11.03 -6.12
CA VAL A 140 -7.67 -10.41 -7.46
C VAL A 140 -6.67 -10.96 -8.47
N HIS A 141 -5.48 -11.38 -8.05
CA HIS A 141 -4.47 -12.05 -8.88
C HIS A 141 -4.16 -13.45 -8.32
N PRO A 142 -5.02 -14.45 -8.56
CA PRO A 142 -4.71 -15.81 -8.16
C PRO A 142 -3.39 -16.24 -8.82
N PRO A 143 -2.53 -16.99 -8.11
CA PRO A 143 -1.30 -17.50 -8.71
C PRO A 143 -1.66 -18.24 -9.99
N LYS A 144 -0.98 -17.92 -11.10
CA LYS A 144 -1.14 -18.66 -12.36
C LYS A 144 -0.79 -20.12 -12.06
N THR A 145 -1.80 -20.96 -11.89
CA THR A 145 -1.63 -22.40 -11.83
C THR A 145 -1.04 -22.81 -13.16
N ILE A 146 0.24 -23.16 -13.18
CA ILE A 146 0.84 -23.84 -14.32
C ILE A 146 0.18 -25.22 -14.30
N VAL A 147 -0.92 -25.37 -15.02
CA VAL A 147 -1.44 -26.70 -15.35
C VAL A 147 -0.37 -27.34 -16.23
N GLY A 148 0.26 -28.36 -15.68
CA GLY A 148 1.30 -29.14 -16.34
C GLY A 148 0.83 -29.64 -17.71
N SER A 149 1.79 -29.65 -18.63
CA SER A 149 1.74 -30.10 -20.02
C SER A 149 1.14 -31.49 -20.20
#